data_AF-A0AAD9QEL4-F1
#
_entry.id   AF-A0AAD9QEL4-F1
#
_cell.length_a   1.000
_cell.length_b   1.000
_cell.length_c   1.000
_cell.angle_alpha   90.00
_cell.angle_beta   90.00
_cell.angle_gamma   90.00
#
_symmetry.space_group_name_H-M   'P 1'
#
loop_
_entity.id
_entity.type
_entity.pdbx_description
1 polymer ?
#
loop_
_entity_poly.entity_id
_entity_poly.type
_entity_poly.pdbx_seq_one_letter_code
_entity_poly.pdbx_strand_id
1 'polypeptide(L)'
;MATDNEKISRAVDETLKEIEKSAPEEFAKLNANQELKDAIIKEARKSAKEEVKLAREFSEQPDIRQRLAKYLPEERIQLIEESLSVPTFRVEITKKPTGKYWVEFTREGEVFLPGIEIVTSADVETISIFQKASIVVEAVFLVMQVVGIRVSVSESAMRATVEDTVRAIQNSSQMQRAIQAFITAWNEAGGSARRKAVALFHLLKDTYAAGILWSTIKSLCSEMTTVDWLKTAAQVSAMLIAALATDGAALIAKIALVVLGAHDFAKKLLNLAQLEEINQTLQEESNQESSSSAACVCQ
;
A
#
# COMPACT_ATOMS: atom_id res chain seq x y z
N MET A 1 20.34 1.46 -23.31
CA MET A 1 19.64 0.87 -22.14
C MET A 1 20.68 0.40 -21.16
N ALA A 2 20.49 0.62 -19.85
CA ALA A 2 21.39 0.11 -18.84
C ALA A 2 21.40 -1.44 -18.85
N THR A 3 22.57 -2.04 -18.67
CA THR A 3 22.71 -3.50 -18.55
C THR A 3 22.06 -3.99 -17.25
N ASP A 4 21.75 -5.29 -17.16
CA ASP A 4 21.20 -5.87 -15.93
C ASP A 4 22.10 -5.63 -14.72
N ASN A 5 23.41 -5.77 -14.89
CA ASN A 5 24.37 -5.53 -13.80
C ASN A 5 24.37 -4.07 -13.37
N GLU A 6 24.23 -3.11 -14.30
CA GLU A 6 24.09 -1.69 -13.95
C GLU A 6 22.80 -1.42 -13.18
N LYS A 7 21.68 -2.03 -13.59
CA LYS A 7 20.40 -1.90 -12.87
C LYS A 7 20.48 -2.45 -11.45
N ILE A 8 21.11 -3.63 -11.28
CA ILE A 8 21.28 -4.28 -9.97
C ILE A 8 22.19 -3.46 -9.07
N SER A 9 23.36 -3.02 -9.57
CA SER A 9 24.30 -2.20 -8.78
C SER A 9 23.65 -0.88 -8.36
N ARG A 10 22.96 -0.20 -9.28
CA ARG A 10 22.22 1.02 -8.97
C ARG A 10 21.16 0.79 -7.90
N ALA A 11 20.39 -0.30 -7.99
CA ALA A 11 19.38 -0.62 -6.99
C ALA A 11 19.97 -0.80 -5.59
N VAL A 12 21.14 -1.42 -5.48
CA VAL A 12 21.87 -1.56 -4.21
C VAL A 12 22.35 -0.19 -3.71
N ASP A 13 22.98 0.61 -4.56
CA ASP A 13 23.51 1.93 -4.17
C ASP A 13 22.40 2.89 -3.72
N GLU A 14 21.29 2.92 -4.45
CA GLU A 14 20.12 3.73 -4.08
C GLU A 14 19.46 3.22 -2.79
N THR A 15 19.42 1.90 -2.57
CA THR A 15 18.94 1.33 -1.29
C THR A 15 19.78 1.81 -0.11
N LEU A 16 21.12 1.84 -0.24
CA LEU A 16 22.00 2.33 0.82
C LEU A 16 21.78 3.83 1.10
N LYS A 17 21.55 4.64 0.06
CA LYS A 17 21.20 6.06 0.20
C LYS A 17 19.85 6.25 0.91
N GLU A 18 18.86 5.41 0.62
CA GLU A 18 17.58 5.46 1.31
C GLU A 18 17.70 5.07 2.79
N ILE A 19 18.55 4.08 3.13
CA ILE A 19 18.87 3.75 4.53
C ILE A 19 19.53 4.95 5.22
N GLU A 20 20.53 5.58 4.58
CA GLU A 20 21.21 6.76 5.11
C GLU A 20 20.24 7.91 5.41
N LYS A 21 19.33 8.18 4.48
CA LYS A 21 18.34 9.25 4.60
C LYS A 21 17.29 8.97 5.67
N SER A 22 16.80 7.73 5.74
CA SER A 22 15.59 7.37 6.50
C SER A 22 15.90 6.76 7.87
N ALA A 23 17.15 6.34 8.10
CA ALA A 23 17.63 5.71 9.31
C ALA A 23 19.14 6.00 9.53
N PRO A 24 19.51 7.29 9.73
CA PRO A 24 20.90 7.71 9.75
C PRO A 24 21.72 7.08 10.89
N GLU A 25 21.09 6.81 12.04
CA GLU A 25 21.76 6.14 13.17
C GLU A 25 22.08 4.68 12.86
N GLU A 26 21.12 3.97 12.26
CA GLU A 26 21.30 2.59 11.80
C GLU A 26 22.31 2.52 10.66
N PHE A 27 22.33 3.51 9.76
CA PHE A 27 23.34 3.62 8.70
C PHE A 27 24.75 3.85 9.26
N ALA A 28 24.89 4.66 10.31
CA ALA A 28 26.18 4.86 10.98
C ALA A 28 26.68 3.54 11.60
N LYS A 29 25.79 2.78 12.26
CA LYS A 29 26.11 1.44 12.80
C LYS A 29 26.48 0.44 11.70
N LEU A 30 25.78 0.49 10.56
CA LEU A 30 26.07 -0.31 9.37
C LEU A 30 27.49 -0.02 8.85
N ASN A 31 27.88 1.24 8.71
CA ASN A 31 29.21 1.62 8.23
C ASN A 31 30.33 1.28 9.22
N ALA A 32 30.03 1.19 10.52
CA ALA A 32 30.98 0.77 11.54
C ALA A 32 31.17 -0.77 11.59
N ASN A 33 30.30 -1.55 10.97
CA ASN A 33 30.35 -3.01 10.96
C ASN A 33 30.33 -3.57 9.53
N GLN A 34 31.51 -3.90 9.01
CA GLN A 34 31.68 -4.39 7.64
C GLN A 34 30.91 -5.69 7.35
N GLU A 35 30.87 -6.63 8.29
CA GLU A 35 30.16 -7.90 8.12
C GLU A 35 28.64 -7.66 8.00
N LEU A 36 28.08 -6.79 8.85
CA LEU A 36 26.68 -6.40 8.77
C LEU A 36 26.39 -5.68 7.44
N LYS A 37 27.27 -4.76 7.02
CA LYS A 37 27.14 -4.04 5.75
C LYS A 37 27.11 -4.98 4.56
N ASP A 38 28.02 -5.94 4.51
CA ASP A 38 28.08 -6.93 3.44
C ASP A 38 26.85 -7.84 3.43
N ALA A 39 26.32 -8.19 4.61
CA ALA A 39 25.07 -8.94 4.71
C ALA A 39 23.87 -8.15 4.15
N ILE A 40 23.73 -6.86 4.49
CA ILE A 40 22.65 -6.01 3.95
C ILE A 40 22.78 -5.85 2.43
N ILE A 41 23.99 -5.58 1.93
CA ILE A 41 24.26 -5.47 0.49
C ILE A 41 23.93 -6.76 -0.24
N LYS A 42 24.27 -7.92 0.35
CA LYS A 42 23.98 -9.23 -0.24
C LYS A 42 22.49 -9.47 -0.39
N GLU A 43 21.70 -9.16 0.64
CA GLU A 43 20.24 -9.32 0.58
C GLU A 43 19.58 -8.34 -0.40
N ALA A 44 19.98 -7.06 -0.40
CA ALA A 44 19.54 -6.09 -1.39
C ALA A 44 19.85 -6.54 -2.84
N ARG A 45 21.09 -6.98 -3.08
CA ARG A 45 21.53 -7.47 -4.40
C ARG A 45 20.76 -8.70 -4.84
N LYS A 46 20.46 -9.62 -3.93
CA LYS A 46 19.67 -10.84 -4.21
C LYS A 46 18.27 -10.46 -4.70
N SER A 47 17.57 -9.58 -3.98
CA SER A 47 16.23 -9.12 -4.36
C SER A 47 16.22 -8.36 -5.69
N ALA A 48 17.16 -7.43 -5.90
CA ALA A 48 17.27 -6.69 -7.16
C ALA A 48 17.58 -7.61 -8.36
N LYS A 49 18.47 -8.59 -8.18
CA LYS A 49 18.83 -9.56 -9.23
C LYS A 49 17.63 -10.43 -9.62
N GLU A 50 16.85 -10.89 -8.66
CA GLU A 50 15.63 -11.65 -8.94
C GLU A 50 14.65 -10.82 -9.78
N GLU A 51 14.38 -9.59 -9.36
CA GLU A 51 13.42 -8.71 -10.04
C GLU A 51 13.86 -8.40 -11.49
N VAL A 52 15.13 -8.05 -11.70
CA VAL A 52 15.68 -7.79 -13.04
C VAL A 52 15.62 -9.03 -13.93
N LYS A 53 15.92 -10.21 -13.38
CA LYS A 53 15.85 -11.48 -14.13
C LYS A 53 14.41 -11.79 -14.54
N LEU A 54 13.46 -11.66 -13.61
CA LEU A 54 12.05 -11.94 -13.85
C LEU A 54 11.42 -10.95 -14.83
N ALA A 55 11.86 -9.69 -14.85
CA ALA A 55 11.29 -8.68 -15.73
C ALA A 55 11.37 -9.07 -17.22
N ARG A 56 12.42 -9.82 -17.62
CA ARG A 56 12.57 -10.35 -18.98
C ARG A 56 11.49 -11.37 -19.34
N GLU A 57 11.06 -12.17 -18.36
CA GLU A 57 10.10 -13.26 -18.53
C GLU A 57 8.65 -12.80 -18.65
N PHE A 58 8.33 -11.65 -18.05
CA PHE A 58 6.96 -11.16 -17.89
C PHE A 58 6.60 -9.99 -18.79
N SER A 59 7.43 -9.67 -19.78
CA SER A 59 7.17 -8.60 -20.73
C SER A 59 5.89 -8.82 -21.56
N GLU A 60 5.41 -10.07 -21.79
CA GLU A 60 4.41 -10.32 -22.84
C GLU A 60 3.31 -11.40 -22.63
N GLN A 61 3.06 -12.04 -21.47
CA GLN A 61 2.22 -13.29 -21.49
C GLN A 61 1.21 -13.51 -20.33
N PRO A 62 0.10 -14.26 -20.59
CA PRO A 62 -1.02 -14.44 -19.65
C PRO A 62 -0.81 -15.50 -18.53
N ASP A 63 0.04 -16.51 -18.72
CA ASP A 63 0.20 -17.63 -17.75
C ASP A 63 1.15 -17.29 -16.59
N ILE A 64 0.77 -16.28 -15.79
CA ILE A 64 1.60 -15.68 -14.75
C ILE A 64 2.07 -16.70 -13.72
N ARG A 65 1.14 -17.46 -13.11
CA ARG A 65 1.43 -18.40 -12.02
C ARG A 65 2.42 -19.49 -12.44
N GLN A 66 2.16 -20.15 -13.57
CA GLN A 66 3.00 -21.24 -14.08
C GLN A 66 4.42 -20.76 -14.40
N ARG A 67 4.56 -19.51 -14.87
CA ARG A 67 5.87 -18.90 -15.10
C ARG A 67 6.58 -18.58 -13.79
N LEU A 68 5.88 -18.01 -12.81
CA LEU A 68 6.46 -17.75 -11.49
C LEU A 68 6.98 -19.04 -10.84
N ALA A 69 6.26 -20.16 -11.00
CA ALA A 69 6.66 -21.48 -10.48
C ALA A 69 7.98 -22.03 -11.05
N LYS A 70 8.50 -21.48 -12.16
CA LYS A 70 9.82 -21.83 -12.69
C LYS A 70 10.97 -21.14 -11.95
N TYR A 71 10.67 -20.06 -11.22
CA TYR A 71 11.65 -19.16 -10.64
C TYR A 71 11.52 -18.99 -9.13
N LEU A 72 10.31 -19.12 -8.61
CA LEU A 72 9.98 -18.96 -7.21
C LEU A 72 9.53 -20.30 -6.62
N PRO A 73 9.89 -20.60 -5.35
CA PRO A 73 9.36 -21.78 -4.67
C PRO A 73 7.85 -21.64 -4.42
N GLU A 74 7.14 -22.76 -4.32
CA GLU A 74 5.67 -22.78 -4.16
C GLU A 74 5.19 -21.98 -2.94
N GLU A 75 5.88 -22.10 -1.80
CA GLU A 75 5.59 -21.31 -0.58
C GLU A 75 5.61 -19.80 -0.85
N ARG A 76 6.53 -19.36 -1.73
CA ARG A 76 6.64 -17.95 -2.14
C ARG A 76 5.45 -17.50 -2.98
N ILE A 77 4.97 -18.37 -3.84
CA ILE A 77 3.82 -18.10 -4.72
C ILE A 77 2.55 -18.04 -3.88
N GLN A 78 2.37 -18.99 -2.95
CA GLN A 78 1.26 -18.96 -2.00
C GLN A 78 1.26 -17.68 -1.18
N LEU A 79 2.43 -17.25 -0.68
CA LEU A 79 2.54 -15.98 0.04
C LEU A 79 2.17 -14.77 -0.84
N ILE A 80 2.46 -14.79 -2.14
CA ILE A 80 1.99 -13.74 -3.07
C ILE A 80 0.48 -13.82 -3.27
N GLU A 81 -0.09 -15.02 -3.42
CA GLU A 81 -1.53 -15.25 -3.58
C GLU A 81 -2.33 -14.83 -2.33
N GLU A 82 -1.71 -14.84 -1.14
CA GLU A 82 -2.29 -14.37 0.13
C GLU A 82 -2.05 -12.87 0.41
N SER A 83 -1.28 -12.18 -0.43
CA SER A 83 -0.73 -10.86 -0.06
C SER A 83 -1.72 -9.72 0.06
N LEU A 84 -2.87 -9.81 -0.62
CA LEU A 84 -3.97 -8.85 -0.50
C LEU A 84 -5.17 -9.43 0.27
N SER A 85 -4.99 -10.57 0.95
CA SER A 85 -5.97 -11.06 1.92
C SER A 85 -5.69 -10.58 3.35
N VAL A 86 -4.72 -9.68 3.54
CA VAL A 86 -4.35 -9.14 4.86
C VAL A 86 -5.21 -7.92 5.17
N PRO A 87 -6.22 -8.01 6.05
CA PRO A 87 -6.98 -6.83 6.42
C PRO A 87 -6.17 -6.01 7.42
N THR A 88 -5.85 -4.75 7.12
CA THR A 88 -5.58 -3.80 8.21
C THR A 88 -6.83 -3.67 9.06
N PHE A 89 -7.97 -3.40 8.41
CA PHE A 89 -9.32 -3.43 8.97
C PHE A 89 -10.32 -3.47 7.81
N ARG A 90 -11.51 -3.98 8.09
CA ARG A 90 -12.69 -3.88 7.22
C ARG A 90 -13.53 -2.69 7.66
N VAL A 91 -14.21 -2.10 6.68
CA VAL A 91 -15.19 -1.06 6.91
C VAL A 91 -16.54 -1.58 6.45
N GLU A 92 -17.51 -1.55 7.35
CA GLU A 92 -18.92 -1.80 7.03
C GLU A 92 -19.69 -0.49 7.17
N ILE A 93 -20.45 -0.12 6.14
CA ILE A 93 -21.26 1.10 6.11
C ILE A 93 -22.73 0.67 6.08
N THR A 94 -23.46 0.93 7.16
CA THR A 94 -24.87 0.51 7.31
C THR A 94 -25.77 1.72 7.41
N LYS A 95 -26.79 1.79 6.55
CA LYS A 95 -27.88 2.78 6.69
C LYS A 95 -28.83 2.32 7.81
N LYS A 96 -28.97 3.13 8.85
CA LYS A 96 -29.88 2.86 9.98
C LYS A 96 -31.31 3.27 9.62
N PRO A 97 -32.33 2.77 10.35
CA PRO A 97 -33.73 3.17 10.15
C PRO A 97 -33.99 4.67 10.29
N THR A 98 -33.13 5.38 11.03
CA THR A 98 -33.13 6.84 11.17
C THR A 98 -32.73 7.58 9.89
N GLY A 99 -32.34 6.88 8.83
CA GLY A 99 -31.83 7.45 7.58
C GLY A 99 -30.32 7.72 7.60
N LYS A 100 -29.71 7.84 8.78
CA LYS A 100 -28.27 8.08 8.95
C LYS A 100 -27.43 6.82 8.68
N TYR A 101 -26.16 7.02 8.35
CA TYR A 101 -25.20 5.93 8.16
C TYR A 101 -24.33 5.73 9.39
N TRP A 102 -24.06 4.46 9.72
CA TRP A 102 -23.12 4.05 10.76
C TRP A 102 -21.97 3.26 10.14
N VAL A 103 -20.76 3.54 10.58
CA VAL A 103 -19.54 2.93 10.06
C VAL A 103 -18.80 2.18 11.14
N GLU A 104 -18.49 0.92 10.87
CA GLU A 104 -17.75 0.04 11.78
C GLU A 104 -16.39 -0.32 11.18
N PHE A 105 -15.35 -0.24 12.02
CA PHE A 105 -13.98 -0.59 11.67
C PHE A 105 -13.61 -1.86 12.43
N THR A 106 -13.43 -2.98 11.73
CA THR A 106 -13.17 -4.27 12.38
C THR A 106 -11.92 -4.95 11.82
N ARG A 107 -11.11 -5.57 12.66
CA ARG A 107 -9.99 -6.43 12.25
C ARG A 107 -10.15 -7.77 12.97
N GLU A 108 -10.09 -8.86 12.23
CA GLU A 108 -10.16 -10.23 12.82
C GLU A 108 -11.42 -10.47 13.68
N GLY A 109 -12.53 -9.76 13.38
CA GLY A 109 -13.79 -9.86 14.12
C GLY A 109 -13.88 -8.95 15.35
N GLU A 110 -12.81 -8.23 15.68
CA GLU A 110 -12.75 -7.29 16.80
C GLU A 110 -12.79 -5.83 16.34
N VAL A 111 -13.17 -4.93 17.25
CA VAL A 111 -13.24 -3.49 16.99
C VAL A 111 -11.83 -2.93 16.80
N PHE A 112 -11.53 -2.43 15.61
CA PHE A 112 -10.22 -1.87 15.28
C PHE A 112 -10.15 -0.36 15.55
N LEU A 113 -11.20 0.39 15.23
CA LEU A 113 -11.37 1.81 15.58
C LEU A 113 -12.79 2.02 16.10
N PRO A 114 -13.03 3.05 16.92
CA PRO A 114 -14.39 3.42 17.31
C PRO A 114 -15.28 3.61 16.08
N GLY A 115 -16.52 3.10 16.16
CA GLY A 115 -17.51 3.32 15.12
C GLY A 115 -17.93 4.79 15.02
N ILE A 116 -18.31 5.21 13.82
CA ILE A 116 -18.65 6.61 13.51
C ILE A 116 -20.06 6.66 12.92
N GLU A 117 -20.93 7.48 13.51
CA GLU A 117 -22.18 7.89 12.86
C GLU A 117 -21.84 9.03 11.88
N ILE A 118 -22.21 8.89 10.62
CA ILE A 118 -22.01 9.95 9.63
C ILE A 118 -23.10 11.00 9.82
N VAL A 119 -22.70 12.18 10.29
CA VAL A 119 -23.59 13.34 10.48
C VAL A 119 -23.16 14.50 9.58
N THR A 120 -21.87 14.58 9.25
CA THR A 120 -21.27 15.70 8.53
C THR A 120 -20.29 15.23 7.45
N SER A 121 -19.95 16.11 6.51
CA SER A 121 -18.88 15.87 5.54
C SER A 121 -17.52 15.59 6.19
N ALA A 122 -17.27 16.13 7.39
CA ALA A 122 -16.02 15.89 8.13
C ALA A 122 -15.91 14.44 8.61
N ASP A 123 -17.05 13.81 8.98
CA ASP A 123 -17.08 12.39 9.32
C ASP A 123 -16.70 11.55 8.10
N VAL A 124 -17.28 11.88 6.94
CA VAL A 124 -16.96 11.20 5.67
C VAL A 124 -15.49 11.36 5.30
N GLU A 125 -14.93 12.56 5.43
CA GLU A 125 -13.51 12.82 5.17
C GLU A 125 -12.61 11.99 6.09
N THR A 126 -12.96 11.92 7.37
CA THR A 126 -12.25 11.11 8.38
C THR A 126 -12.26 9.63 8.00
N ILE A 127 -13.43 9.06 7.71
CA ILE A 127 -13.53 7.65 7.31
C ILE A 127 -12.76 7.39 6.01
N SER A 128 -12.86 8.31 5.05
CA SER A 128 -12.19 8.21 3.75
C SER A 128 -10.68 8.22 3.88
N ILE A 129 -10.11 9.08 4.75
CA ILE A 129 -8.65 9.13 4.93
C ILE A 129 -8.12 7.86 5.60
N PHE A 130 -8.85 7.28 6.56
CA PHE A 130 -8.49 5.98 7.15
C PHE A 130 -8.51 4.86 6.10
N GLN A 131 -9.54 4.81 5.24
CA GLN A 131 -9.59 3.82 4.14
C GLN A 131 -8.43 3.99 3.15
N LYS A 132 -8.09 5.24 2.78
CA LYS A 132 -6.95 5.53 1.93
C LYS A 132 -5.63 5.10 2.56
N ALA A 133 -5.45 5.32 3.87
CA ALA A 133 -4.27 4.85 4.60
C ALA A 133 -4.20 3.32 4.63
N SER A 134 -5.31 2.64 4.87
CA SER A 134 -5.40 1.17 4.81
C SER A 134 -4.93 0.62 3.46
N ILE A 135 -5.41 1.20 2.35
CA ILE A 135 -4.99 0.82 1.00
C ILE A 135 -3.47 0.95 0.81
N VAL A 136 -2.88 2.05 1.28
CA VAL A 136 -1.42 2.26 1.20
C VAL A 136 -0.66 1.23 2.03
N VAL A 137 -1.10 0.98 3.27
CA VAL A 137 -0.46 -0.01 4.15
C VAL A 137 -0.54 -1.42 3.55
N GLU A 138 -1.70 -1.83 3.02
CA GLU A 138 -1.85 -3.15 2.38
C GLU A 138 -1.02 -3.28 1.09
N ALA A 139 -0.86 -2.20 0.32
CA ALA A 139 0.08 -2.19 -0.81
C ALA A 139 1.54 -2.41 -0.35
N VAL A 140 1.95 -1.77 0.74
CA VAL A 140 3.30 -1.97 1.33
C VAL A 140 3.46 -3.42 1.83
N PHE A 141 2.46 -3.99 2.49
CA PHE A 141 2.47 -5.41 2.85
C PHE A 141 2.63 -6.32 1.65
N LEU A 142 1.93 -6.03 0.56
CA LEU A 142 2.04 -6.81 -0.67
C LEU A 142 3.49 -6.84 -1.18
N VAL A 143 4.22 -5.73 -1.20
CA VAL A 143 5.62 -5.76 -1.69
C VAL A 143 6.55 -6.56 -0.78
N MET A 144 6.31 -6.55 0.54
CA MET A 144 7.05 -7.37 1.50
C MET A 144 6.81 -8.86 1.25
N GLN A 145 5.54 -9.22 1.07
CA GLN A 145 5.14 -10.58 0.75
C GLN A 145 5.56 -11.00 -0.66
N VAL A 146 5.83 -10.07 -1.57
CA VAL A 146 6.39 -10.26 -2.92
C VAL A 146 7.91 -10.42 -2.97
N VAL A 147 8.67 -10.03 -1.92
CA VAL A 147 10.12 -10.35 -1.81
C VAL A 147 10.51 -11.53 -0.93
N GLY A 148 9.76 -11.85 0.12
CA GLY A 148 10.18 -12.96 0.99
C GLY A 148 9.38 -13.08 2.27
N ILE A 149 8.74 -11.99 2.64
CA ILE A 149 8.78 -11.57 4.01
C ILE A 149 7.37 -11.66 4.54
N ARG A 150 7.16 -12.63 5.42
CA ARG A 150 5.96 -12.74 6.22
C ARG A 150 6.19 -11.93 7.49
N VAL A 151 5.29 -10.98 7.74
CA VAL A 151 5.32 -10.16 8.96
C VAL A 151 4.04 -10.42 9.73
N SER A 152 4.20 -10.82 10.98
CA SER A 152 3.11 -10.85 11.96
C SER A 152 3.10 -9.50 12.67
N VAL A 153 1.98 -8.80 12.62
CA VAL A 153 1.85 -7.45 13.18
C VAL A 153 0.76 -7.47 14.23
N SER A 154 1.13 -7.10 15.46
CA SER A 154 0.19 -6.91 16.56
C SER A 154 -0.88 -5.87 16.22
N GLU A 155 -2.03 -5.92 16.91
CA GLU A 155 -3.12 -4.98 16.67
C GLU A 155 -2.67 -3.53 16.90
N SER A 156 -1.94 -3.28 17.98
CA SER A 156 -1.42 -1.96 18.33
C SER A 156 -0.45 -1.42 17.29
N ALA A 157 0.49 -2.24 16.80
CA ALA A 157 1.43 -1.85 15.76
C ALA A 157 0.72 -1.56 14.43
N MET A 158 -0.30 -2.35 14.07
CA MET A 158 -1.11 -2.10 12.88
C MET A 158 -1.90 -0.78 13.00
N ARG A 159 -2.54 -0.53 14.16
CA ARG A 159 -3.27 0.72 14.41
C ARG A 159 -2.34 1.92 14.31
N ALA A 160 -1.19 1.88 14.98
CA ALA A 160 -0.19 2.94 14.89
C ALA A 160 0.28 3.18 13.45
N THR A 161 0.53 2.10 12.69
CA THR A 161 0.93 2.19 11.29
C THR A 161 -0.12 2.87 10.41
N VAL A 162 -1.40 2.53 10.58
CA VAL A 162 -2.50 3.17 9.87
C VAL A 162 -2.59 4.65 10.23
N GLU A 163 -2.54 5.00 11.51
CA GLU A 163 -2.61 6.39 11.98
C GLU A 163 -1.42 7.25 11.50
N ASP A 164 -0.20 6.69 11.51
CA ASP A 164 0.98 7.33 10.94
C ASP A 164 0.80 7.58 9.43
N THR A 165 0.24 6.60 8.73
CA THR A 165 -0.03 6.71 7.30
C THR A 165 -1.11 7.75 7.00
N VAL A 166 -2.16 7.86 7.84
CA VAL A 166 -3.16 8.94 7.76
C VAL A 166 -2.46 10.30 7.86
N ARG A 167 -1.62 10.51 8.88
CA ARG A 167 -0.86 11.75 9.06
C ARG A 167 0.02 12.06 7.85
N ALA A 168 0.72 11.04 7.31
CA ALA A 168 1.58 11.20 6.15
C ALA A 168 0.80 11.62 4.89
N ILE A 169 -0.39 11.05 4.67
CA ILE A 169 -1.25 11.42 3.54
C ILE A 169 -1.82 12.83 3.72
N GLN A 170 -2.29 13.19 4.92
CA GLN A 170 -2.82 14.52 5.21
C GLN A 170 -1.77 15.62 4.96
N ASN A 171 -0.52 15.35 5.33
CA ASN A 171 0.59 16.30 5.16
C ASN A 171 1.18 16.32 3.74
N SER A 172 0.69 15.51 2.81
CA SER A 172 1.25 15.39 1.46
C SER A 172 0.18 15.49 0.37
N SER A 173 0.03 16.69 -0.20
CA SER A 173 -0.86 16.90 -1.37
C SER A 173 -0.45 16.04 -2.57
N GLN A 174 0.84 15.72 -2.72
CA GLN A 174 1.33 14.80 -3.74
C GLN A 174 0.78 13.39 -3.50
N MET A 175 0.84 12.90 -2.27
CA MET A 175 0.31 11.57 -1.94
C MET A 175 -1.21 11.51 -2.11
N GLN A 176 -1.93 12.56 -1.72
CA GLN A 176 -3.38 12.64 -1.93
C GLN A 176 -3.73 12.54 -3.42
N ARG A 177 -2.99 13.25 -4.29
CA ARG A 177 -3.16 13.15 -5.75
C ARG A 177 -2.82 11.76 -6.29
N ALA A 178 -1.74 11.15 -5.80
CA ALA A 178 -1.34 9.79 -6.18
C ALA A 178 -2.40 8.76 -5.84
N ILE A 179 -2.97 8.83 -4.63
CA ILE A 179 -4.06 7.94 -4.19
C ILE A 179 -5.30 8.14 -5.06
N GLN A 180 -5.65 9.39 -5.39
CA GLN A 180 -6.79 9.65 -6.26
C GLN A 180 -6.56 9.10 -7.68
N ALA A 181 -5.37 9.31 -8.25
CA ALA A 181 -5.00 8.75 -9.55
C ALA A 181 -5.04 7.22 -9.54
N PHE A 182 -4.60 6.59 -8.45
CA PHE A 182 -4.71 5.15 -8.24
C PHE A 182 -6.18 4.69 -8.23
N ILE A 183 -7.05 5.32 -7.45
CA ILE A 183 -8.47 4.97 -7.35
C ILE A 183 -9.14 5.06 -8.73
N THR A 184 -8.91 6.16 -9.46
CA THR A 184 -9.42 6.34 -10.83
C THR A 184 -8.93 5.24 -11.75
N ALA A 185 -7.60 5.01 -11.81
CA ALA A 185 -7.02 3.98 -12.68
C ALA A 185 -7.49 2.56 -12.33
N TRP A 186 -7.70 2.27 -11.05
CA TRP A 186 -8.23 0.99 -10.58
C TRP A 186 -9.68 0.78 -11.05
N ASN A 187 -10.52 1.80 -10.92
CA ASN A 187 -11.93 1.72 -11.33
C ASN A 187 -12.04 1.57 -12.86
N GLU A 188 -11.27 2.36 -13.62
CA GLU A 188 -11.22 2.28 -15.08
C GLU A 188 -10.65 0.94 -15.60
N ALA A 189 -9.86 0.25 -14.80
CA ALA A 189 -9.31 -1.07 -15.16
C ALA A 189 -10.39 -2.16 -15.26
N GLY A 190 -11.54 -2.00 -14.59
CA GLY A 190 -12.63 -2.97 -14.59
C GLY A 190 -12.17 -4.38 -14.19
N GLY A 191 -12.48 -5.38 -15.02
CA GLY A 191 -12.06 -6.78 -14.80
C GLY A 191 -10.60 -7.09 -15.18
N SER A 192 -9.80 -6.11 -15.59
CA SER A 192 -8.42 -6.37 -16.07
C SER A 192 -7.43 -6.45 -14.92
N ALA A 193 -6.95 -7.67 -14.61
CA ALA A 193 -5.90 -7.91 -13.61
C ALA A 193 -4.64 -7.08 -13.88
N ARG A 194 -4.19 -7.06 -15.14
CA ARG A 194 -2.99 -6.32 -15.55
C ARG A 194 -3.12 -4.83 -15.32
N ARG A 195 -4.25 -4.22 -15.71
CA ARG A 195 -4.46 -2.76 -15.52
C ARG A 195 -4.56 -2.39 -14.04
N LYS A 196 -5.22 -3.21 -13.21
CA LYS A 196 -5.24 -3.04 -11.75
C LYS A 196 -3.86 -3.17 -11.12
N ALA A 197 -3.07 -4.14 -11.58
CA ALA A 197 -1.70 -4.32 -11.14
C ALA A 197 -0.79 -3.13 -11.51
N VAL A 198 -0.97 -2.55 -12.70
CA VAL A 198 -0.29 -1.31 -13.10
C VAL A 198 -0.68 -0.15 -12.19
N ALA A 199 -1.97 -0.01 -11.84
CA ALA A 199 -2.42 1.02 -10.91
C ALA A 199 -1.75 0.87 -9.53
N LEU A 200 -1.71 -0.34 -8.97
CA LEU A 200 -1.02 -0.63 -7.71
C LEU A 200 0.49 -0.37 -7.79
N PHE A 201 1.13 -0.74 -8.90
CA PHE A 201 2.55 -0.45 -9.12
C PHE A 201 2.84 1.05 -9.10
N HIS A 202 2.00 1.87 -9.73
CA HIS A 202 2.13 3.33 -9.67
C HIS A 202 1.89 3.88 -8.27
N LEU A 203 0.89 3.36 -7.53
CA LEU A 203 0.71 3.72 -6.12
C LEU A 203 1.96 3.44 -5.30
N LEU A 204 2.56 2.25 -5.46
CA LEU A 204 3.79 1.86 -4.76
C LEU A 204 4.98 2.76 -5.10
N LYS A 205 5.11 3.14 -6.37
CA LYS A 205 6.12 4.11 -6.82
C LYS A 205 5.95 5.45 -6.12
N ASP A 206 4.71 5.95 -6.02
CA ASP A 206 4.43 7.24 -5.38
C ASP A 206 4.59 7.16 -3.85
N THR A 207 4.18 6.05 -3.23
CA THR A 207 4.42 5.74 -1.81
C THR A 207 5.92 5.72 -1.47
N TYR A 208 6.74 5.14 -2.35
CA TYR A 208 8.20 5.16 -2.21
C TYR A 208 8.79 6.57 -2.37
N ALA A 209 8.39 7.30 -3.42
CA ALA A 209 8.87 8.67 -3.64
C ALA A 209 8.49 9.63 -2.50
N ALA A 210 7.35 9.41 -1.85
CA ALA A 210 6.91 10.16 -0.68
C ALA A 210 7.62 9.77 0.63
N GLY A 211 8.49 8.75 0.63
CA GLY A 211 9.13 8.21 1.84
C GLY A 211 8.21 7.40 2.75
N ILE A 212 6.95 7.22 2.37
CA ILE A 212 5.93 6.51 3.17
C ILE A 212 6.22 5.01 3.20
N LEU A 213 6.76 4.43 2.11
CA LEU A 213 7.12 3.01 2.08
C LEU A 213 8.02 2.64 3.27
N TRP A 214 9.03 3.46 3.54
CA TRP A 214 10.01 3.18 4.57
C TRP A 214 9.44 3.31 5.98
N SER A 215 8.70 4.38 6.25
CA SER A 215 8.06 4.58 7.54
C SER A 215 7.03 3.48 7.82
N THR A 216 6.25 3.07 6.81
CA THR A 216 5.32 1.94 6.94
C THR A 216 6.07 0.64 7.23
N ILE A 217 7.14 0.28 6.48
CA ILE A 217 7.92 -0.93 6.77
C ILE A 217 8.49 -0.90 8.19
N LYS A 218 9.00 0.25 8.64
CA LYS A 218 9.51 0.43 10.01
C LYS A 218 8.44 0.19 11.07
N SER A 219 7.25 0.74 10.90
CA SER A 219 6.15 0.54 11.85
C SER A 219 5.62 -0.90 11.83
N LEU A 220 5.50 -1.52 10.65
CA LEU A 220 5.05 -2.92 10.54
C LEU A 220 6.05 -3.92 11.12
N CYS A 221 7.34 -3.61 11.05
CA CYS A 221 8.41 -4.49 11.51
C CYS A 221 8.98 -4.03 12.87
N SER A 222 8.23 -3.25 13.66
CA SER A 222 8.74 -2.65 14.91
C SER A 222 9.18 -3.68 15.95
N GLU A 223 8.66 -4.90 15.87
CA GLU A 223 9.00 -6.02 16.75
C GLU A 223 10.27 -6.79 16.30
N MET A 224 10.79 -6.51 15.09
CA MET A 224 12.02 -7.13 14.60
C MET A 224 13.27 -6.55 15.28
N THR A 225 14.35 -7.32 15.28
CA THR A 225 15.67 -6.76 15.62
C THR A 225 16.04 -5.69 14.59
N THR A 226 16.85 -4.70 14.99
CA THR A 226 17.34 -3.66 14.05
C THR A 226 18.03 -4.27 12.82
N VAL A 227 18.73 -5.39 13.00
CA VAL A 227 19.42 -6.10 11.90
C VAL A 227 18.42 -6.73 10.93
N ASP A 228 17.40 -7.42 11.42
CA ASP A 228 16.40 -8.08 10.56
C ASP A 228 15.48 -7.06 9.88
N TRP A 229 15.19 -5.96 10.57
CA TRP A 229 14.52 -4.80 9.99
C TRP A 229 15.34 -4.19 8.85
N LEU A 230 16.65 -3.94 9.04
CA LEU A 230 17.53 -3.40 7.99
C LEU A 230 17.58 -4.33 6.77
N LYS A 231 17.66 -5.66 6.99
CA LYS A 231 17.61 -6.65 5.89
C LYS A 231 16.29 -6.55 5.13
N THR A 232 15.18 -6.56 5.86
CA THR A 232 13.82 -6.46 5.30
C THR A 232 13.66 -5.21 4.44
N ALA A 233 14.01 -4.06 5.01
CA ALA A 233 13.87 -2.78 4.35
C ALA A 233 14.79 -2.70 3.12
N ALA A 234 16.03 -3.20 3.21
CA ALA A 234 16.94 -3.26 2.07
C ALA A 234 16.45 -4.18 0.94
N GLN A 235 15.89 -5.35 1.28
CA GLN A 235 15.33 -6.28 0.28
C GLN A 235 14.14 -5.67 -0.47
N VAL A 236 13.22 -5.04 0.25
CA VAL A 236 12.02 -4.42 -0.34
C VAL A 236 12.41 -3.21 -1.19
N SER A 237 13.26 -2.31 -0.68
CA SER A 237 13.73 -1.15 -1.43
C SER A 237 14.50 -1.55 -2.68
N ALA A 238 15.43 -2.50 -2.59
CA ALA A 238 16.20 -2.94 -3.74
C ALA A 238 15.33 -3.62 -4.81
N MET A 239 14.34 -4.41 -4.42
CA MET A 239 13.35 -4.96 -5.35
C MET A 239 12.55 -3.85 -6.02
N LEU A 240 12.05 -2.86 -5.27
CA LEU A 240 11.22 -1.80 -5.84
C LEU A 240 12.03 -0.91 -6.78
N ILE A 241 13.25 -0.53 -6.43
CA ILE A 241 14.15 0.24 -7.30
C ILE A 241 14.48 -0.55 -8.57
N ALA A 242 14.73 -1.86 -8.45
CA ALA A 242 14.92 -2.74 -9.60
C ALA A 242 13.66 -2.82 -10.47
N ALA A 243 12.48 -2.92 -9.87
CA ALA A 243 11.21 -2.91 -10.58
C ALA A 243 11.03 -1.60 -11.37
N LEU A 244 11.32 -0.45 -10.76
CA LEU A 244 11.30 0.86 -11.44
C LEU A 244 12.28 0.91 -12.62
N ALA A 245 13.45 0.28 -12.49
CA ALA A 245 14.45 0.18 -13.56
C ALA A 245 14.04 -0.75 -14.72
N THR A 246 12.97 -1.52 -14.56
CA THR A 246 12.45 -2.50 -15.53
C THR A 246 10.97 -2.31 -15.83
N ASP A 247 10.47 -1.07 -15.68
CA ASP A 247 9.07 -0.69 -15.94
C ASP A 247 8.03 -1.53 -15.16
N GLY A 248 8.46 -2.10 -14.04
CA GLY A 248 7.64 -2.90 -13.13
C GLY A 248 7.26 -4.27 -13.66
N ALA A 249 7.81 -4.76 -14.79
CA ALA A 249 7.28 -5.93 -15.48
C ALA A 249 7.07 -7.17 -14.57
N ALA A 250 8.05 -7.50 -13.73
CA ALA A 250 7.95 -8.63 -12.80
C ALA A 250 6.99 -8.34 -11.63
N LEU A 251 7.13 -7.20 -10.94
CA LEU A 251 6.22 -6.81 -9.86
C LEU A 251 4.76 -6.72 -10.32
N ILE A 252 4.48 -6.14 -11.49
CA ILE A 252 3.14 -6.07 -12.08
C ILE A 252 2.58 -7.47 -12.31
N ALA A 253 3.39 -8.41 -12.80
CA ALA A 253 2.95 -9.80 -12.98
C ALA A 253 2.61 -10.44 -11.62
N LYS A 254 3.47 -10.27 -10.60
CA LYS A 254 3.22 -10.79 -9.24
C LYS A 254 1.94 -10.18 -8.62
N ILE A 255 1.68 -8.89 -8.82
CA ILE A 255 0.43 -8.26 -8.37
C ILE A 255 -0.78 -8.79 -9.15
N ALA A 256 -0.66 -8.92 -10.47
CA ALA A 256 -1.75 -9.39 -11.33
C ALA A 256 -2.19 -10.82 -11.00
N LEU A 257 -1.33 -11.64 -10.39
CA LEU A 257 -1.68 -12.96 -9.88
C LEU A 257 -2.79 -12.91 -8.81
N VAL A 258 -2.76 -11.90 -7.93
CA VAL A 258 -3.63 -11.86 -6.73
C VAL A 258 -4.77 -10.84 -6.84
N VAL A 259 -4.61 -9.80 -7.65
CA VAL A 259 -5.46 -8.60 -7.62
C VAL A 259 -6.95 -8.83 -7.90
N LEU A 260 -7.32 -9.90 -8.64
CA LEU A 260 -8.72 -10.23 -8.90
C LEU A 260 -9.40 -11.00 -7.76
N GLY A 261 -8.62 -11.74 -6.97
CA GLY A 261 -9.11 -12.48 -5.80
C GLY A 261 -9.11 -11.64 -4.50
N ALA A 262 -8.57 -10.42 -4.55
CA ALA A 262 -8.41 -9.52 -3.42
C ALA A 262 -9.74 -8.83 -3.02
N HIS A 263 -10.74 -9.61 -2.61
CA HIS A 263 -12.09 -9.12 -2.29
C HIS A 263 -12.11 -8.04 -1.21
N ASP A 264 -11.39 -8.24 -0.10
CA ASP A 264 -11.34 -7.28 0.99
C ASP A 264 -10.69 -5.96 0.57
N PHE A 265 -9.58 -6.03 -0.17
CA PHE A 265 -8.91 -4.86 -0.73
C PHE A 265 -9.84 -4.10 -1.69
N ALA A 266 -10.52 -4.82 -2.60
CA ALA A 266 -11.47 -4.23 -3.53
C ALA A 266 -12.68 -3.58 -2.81
N LYS A 267 -13.15 -4.18 -1.72
CA LYS A 267 -14.24 -3.62 -0.89
C LYS A 267 -13.86 -2.24 -0.33
N LYS A 268 -12.60 -1.99 0.00
CA LYS A 268 -12.18 -0.67 0.48
C LYS A 268 -12.37 0.44 -0.56
N LEU A 269 -12.08 0.11 -1.81
CA LEU A 269 -12.28 1.02 -2.94
C LEU A 269 -13.76 1.27 -3.20
N LEU A 270 -14.61 0.24 -3.06
CA LEU A 270 -16.07 0.39 -3.15
C LEU A 270 -16.61 1.25 -2.00
N ASN A 271 -16.11 1.07 -0.78
CA ASN A 271 -16.50 1.90 0.35
C ASN A 271 -16.13 3.38 0.13
N LEU A 272 -15.00 3.67 -0.52
CA LEU A 272 -14.65 5.06 -0.87
C LEU A 272 -15.66 5.68 -1.86
N ALA A 273 -16.14 4.91 -2.85
CA ALA A 273 -17.19 5.38 -3.75
C ALA A 273 -18.52 5.60 -3.01
N GLN A 274 -18.91 4.67 -2.14
CA GLN A 274 -20.12 4.81 -1.32
C GLN A 274 -20.05 6.03 -0.39
N LEU A 275 -18.90 6.31 0.20
CA LEU A 275 -18.67 7.49 1.04
C LEU A 275 -18.81 8.79 0.23
N GLU A 276 -18.35 8.81 -1.02
CA GLU A 276 -18.53 9.95 -1.92
C GLU A 276 -20.02 10.23 -2.21
N GLU A 277 -20.81 9.20 -2.49
CA GLU A 277 -22.27 9.32 -2.68
C GLU A 277 -22.98 9.84 -1.42
N ILE A 278 -22.59 9.34 -0.25
CA ILE A 278 -23.12 9.81 1.05
C ILE A 278 -22.78 11.30 1.23
N ASN A 279 -21.57 11.71 0.92
CA ASN A 279 -21.15 13.11 1.07
C ASN A 279 -21.95 14.05 0.15
N GLN A 280 -22.21 13.65 -1.09
CA GLN A 280 -23.03 14.42 -2.04
C GLN A 280 -24.44 14.62 -1.48
N THR A 281 -25.05 13.56 -0.93
CA THR A 281 -26.39 13.63 -0.32
C THR A 281 -26.43 14.63 0.85
N LEU A 282 -25.44 14.59 1.75
CA LEU A 282 -25.36 15.52 2.89
C LEU A 282 -25.20 16.98 2.46
N GLN A 283 -24.45 17.22 1.37
CA GLN A 283 -24.27 18.55 0.81
C GLN A 283 -25.57 19.07 0.16
N GLU A 284 -26.34 18.21 -0.49
CA GLU A 284 -27.64 18.56 -1.06
C GLU A 284 -28.67 18.91 0.03
N GLU A 285 -28.73 18.13 1.11
CA GLU A 285 -29.64 18.36 2.24
C GLU A 285 -29.31 19.68 2.95
N SER A 286 -28.04 19.97 3.23
CA SER A 286 -27.64 21.24 3.87
C SER A 286 -27.92 22.48 3.00
N ASN A 287 -27.80 22.36 1.67
CA ASN A 287 -28.13 23.44 0.73
C ASN A 287 -29.66 23.69 0.67
N GLN A 288 -30.48 22.66 0.81
CA GLN A 288 -31.94 22.83 0.85
C GLN A 288 -32.41 23.50 2.14
N GLU A 289 -31.86 23.13 3.31
CA GLU A 289 -32.18 23.75 4.59
C GLU A 289 -31.75 25.22 4.69
N SER A 290 -30.61 25.58 4.09
CA SER A 290 -30.17 26.99 4.01
C SER A 290 -31.03 27.83 3.06
N SER A 291 -31.55 27.23 1.98
CA SER A 291 -32.46 27.93 1.06
C SER A 291 -33.88 28.13 1.64
N SER A 292 -34.39 27.18 2.43
CA SER A 292 -35.72 27.26 3.05
C SER A 292 -35.74 28.23 4.25
N SER A 293 -34.66 28.28 5.02
CA SER A 293 -34.49 29.26 6.10
C SER A 293 -34.36 30.69 5.59
N ALA A 294 -33.70 30.93 4.45
CA ALA A 294 -33.62 32.25 3.82
C ALA A 294 -34.99 32.75 3.30
N ALA A 295 -35.84 31.85 2.78
CA ALA A 295 -37.18 32.21 2.32
C ALA A 295 -38.15 32.58 3.46
N CYS A 296 -37.93 32.03 4.66
CA CYS A 296 -38.78 32.28 5.84
C CYS A 296 -38.48 33.62 6.54
N VAL A 297 -37.29 34.20 6.32
CA VAL A 297 -36.87 35.49 6.92
C VAL A 297 -37.36 36.70 6.10
N CYS A 298 -37.93 36.49 4.92
CA CYS A 298 -38.46 37.55 4.06
C CYS A 298 -40.00 37.69 4.08
N GLN A 299 -40.69 37.13 5.07
CA GLN A 299 -42.13 37.32 5.33
C GLN A 299 -42.35 38.13 6.61
#